data_AF-A0A816HV76-F1
#
_entry.id   AF-A0A816HV76-F1
#
_cell.length_a   1.000
_cell.length_b   1.000
_cell.length_c   1.000
_cell.angle_alpha   90.00
_cell.angle_beta   90.00
_cell.angle_gamma   90.00
#
_symmetry.space_group_name_H-M   'P 1'
#
loop_
_entity.id
_entity.type
_entity.pdbx_description
1 polymer ?
#
loop_
_entity_poly.entity_id
_entity_poly.type
_entity_poly.pdbx_seq_one_letter_code
_entity_poly.pdbx_strand_id
1 'polypeptide(L)' 'MTLQPVNKYDREALLASDMGLILKLNRQPTEFFSKTLTASDTSTHGGFSVPRRAAEKIFPPLVRL' A
#
# COMPACT_ATOMS: atom_id res chain seq x y z
N MET A 1 12.77 -10.12 8.86
CA MET A 1 12.13 -10.26 10.19
C MET A 1 13.17 -10.84 11.13
N THR A 2 13.55 -10.09 12.17
CA THR A 2 14.55 -10.49 13.16
C THR A 2 13.88 -10.53 14.52
N LEU A 3 14.00 -11.65 15.23
CA LEU A 3 13.43 -11.81 16.57
C LEU A 3 14.51 -11.51 17.62
N GLN A 4 14.14 -10.76 18.65
CA GLN A 4 15.00 -10.51 19.81
C GLN A 4 14.40 -11.18 21.07
N PRO A 5 15.23 -11.79 21.94
CA PRO A 5 14.76 -12.31 23.22
C PRO A 5 14.27 -11.18 24.12
N VAL A 6 13.12 -11.35 24.77
CA VAL A 6 12.55 -10.33 25.66
C VAL A 6 12.38 -10.90 27.07
N ASN A 7 12.93 -10.21 28.07
CA ASN A 7 12.72 -10.53 29.48
C ASN A 7 11.34 -10.01 29.95
N LYS A 8 10.77 -10.64 30.99
CA LYS A 8 9.41 -10.34 31.47
C LYS A 8 9.18 -8.87 31.86
N TYR A 9 10.22 -8.15 32.28
CA TYR A 9 10.17 -6.75 32.72
C TYR A 9 10.36 -5.72 31.60
N ASP A 10 10.95 -6.12 30.47
CA ASP A 10 11.19 -5.23 29.32
C ASP A 10 10.01 -5.26 28.34
N ARG A 11 9.03 -6.13 28.59
CA ARG A 11 7.93 -6.39 27.67
C ARG A 11 7.04 -5.17 27.48
N GLU A 12 6.67 -4.49 28.56
CA GLU A 12 5.79 -3.32 28.50
C GLU A 12 6.46 -2.13 27.79
N ALA A 13 7.77 -1.92 28.03
CA ALA A 13 8.55 -0.85 27.42
C ALA A 13 8.81 -1.08 25.92
N LEU A 14 9.09 -2.33 25.53
CA LEU A 14 9.23 -2.73 24.14
C LEU A 14 7.90 -2.63 23.38
N LEU A 15 6.79 -3.08 23.97
CA LEU A 15 5.47 -2.97 23.35
C LEU A 15 5.10 -1.51 23.05
N ALA A 16 5.39 -0.56 23.94
CA ALA A 16 5.11 0.85 23.70
C ALA A 16 5.97 1.43 22.55
N SER A 17 7.26 1.09 22.50
CA SER A 17 8.19 1.57 21.48
C SER A 17 7.94 0.92 20.11
N ASP A 18 7.69 -0.38 20.09
CA ASP A 18 7.36 -1.15 18.89
C ASP A 18 6.02 -0.73 18.31
N MET A 19 4.99 -0.50 19.13
CA MET A 19 3.72 -0.01 18.59
C MET A 19 3.89 1.36 17.93
N GLY A 20 4.69 2.27 18.50
CA GLY A 20 4.99 3.56 17.89
C GLY A 20 5.77 3.47 16.57
N LEU A 21 6.73 2.55 16.47
CA LEU A 21 7.54 2.34 15.27
C LEU A 21 6.79 1.52 14.20
N ILE A 22 6.11 0.44 14.57
CA ILE A 22 5.30 -0.41 13.68
C ILE A 22 4.20 0.42 13.04
N LEU A 23 3.52 1.30 13.79
CA LEU A 23 2.48 2.16 13.20
C LEU A 23 3.06 3.21 12.23
N LYS A 24 4.28 3.69 12.46
CA LYS A 24 4.97 4.60 11.54
C LYS A 24 5.48 3.89 10.28
N LEU A 25 6.02 2.67 10.42
CA LEU A 25 6.55 1.89 9.30
C LEU A 25 5.46 1.22 8.47
N ASN A 26 4.36 0.80 9.10
CA ASN A 26 3.23 0.14 8.45
C ASN A 26 2.16 1.13 7.99
N ARG A 27 2.53 2.40 7.78
CA ARG A 27 1.63 3.38 7.20
C ARG A 27 1.46 3.03 5.72
N GLN A 28 0.44 2.23 5.44
CA GLN A 28 0.08 1.86 4.08
C GLN A 28 -0.16 3.13 3.25
N PRO A 29 0.28 3.17 1.98
CA PRO A 29 -0.09 4.25 1.08
C PRO A 29 -1.61 4.45 1.14
N THR A 30 -2.08 5.67 1.37
CA THR A 30 -3.53 5.95 1.43
C THR A 30 -4.16 6.10 0.03
N GLU A 31 -3.30 6.17 -1.00
CA GLU A 31 -3.65 6.37 -2.40
C GLU A 31 -3.04 5.23 -3.23
N PHE A 32 -3.78 4.13 -3.32
CA PHE A 32 -3.45 3.00 -4.19
C PHE A 32 -4.74 2.38 -4.74
N PHE A 33 -4.60 1.58 -5.79
CA PHE A 33 -5.64 0.68 -6.25
C PHE A 33 -4.99 -0.66 -6.64
N SER A 34 -5.73 -1.75 -6.49
CA SER A 34 -5.39 -3.05 -7.03
C SER A 34 -6.50 -3.50 -7.97
N LYS A 35 -6.12 -4.14 -9.07
CA LYS A 35 -7.05 -4.63 -10.08
C LYS A 35 -6.62 -6.02 -10.53
N THR A 36 -7.55 -6.97 -10.55
CA THR A 36 -7.36 -8.24 -11.24
C THR A 36 -7.29 -8.00 -12.74
N LEU A 37 -6.22 -8.47 -13.38
CA LEU A 37 -6.04 -8.31 -14.83
C LEU A 37 -7.11 -9.13 -15.57
N THR A 38 -7.79 -8.48 -16.51
CA THR A 38 -8.70 -9.14 -17.44
C THR A 38 -7.93 -9.61 -18.67
N ALA A 39 -8.51 -10.55 -19.45
CA ALA A 39 -7.85 -11.06 -20.66
C ALA A 39 -7.50 -9.94 -21.67
N SER A 40 -8.33 -8.89 -21.76
CA SER A 40 -8.05 -7.73 -22.60
C SER A 40 -6.87 -6.90 -22.12
N ASP A 41 -6.67 -6.78 -20.79
CA ASP A 41 -5.53 -6.02 -20.23
C ASP A 41 -4.18 -6.66 -20.57
N THR A 42 -4.15 -7.98 -20.79
CA THR A 42 -2.92 -8.75 -21.08
C THR A 42 -2.76 -9.10 -22.57
N SER A 43 -3.68 -8.65 -23.43
CA SER A 43 -3.60 -8.90 -24.87
C SER A 43 -2.60 -7.95 -25.54
N THR A 44 -1.98 -8.38 -26.64
CA THR A 44 -0.95 -7.60 -27.36
C THR A 44 -1.50 -6.34 -28.03
N HIS A 45 -2.78 -6.36 -28.42
CA HIS A 45 -3.44 -5.28 -29.16
C HIS A 45 -4.37 -4.44 -28.29
N GLY A 46 -4.60 -4.85 -27.04
CA GLY A 46 -5.36 -4.09 -26.06
C GLY A 46 -4.50 -3.10 -25.27
N GLY A 47 -5.12 -2.50 -24.26
CA GLY A 47 -4.43 -1.67 -23.26
C GLY A 47 -4.92 -2.00 -21.85
N PHE A 48 -4.36 -1.34 -20.85
CA PHE A 48 -4.77 -1.50 -19.46
C PHE A 48 -5.94 -0.59 -19.11
N SER A 49 -7.06 -1.17 -18.66
CA SER A 49 -8.24 -0.40 -18.28
C SER A 49 -8.17 0.01 -16.81
N VAL A 50 -8.22 1.31 -16.51
CA VAL A 50 -8.22 1.85 -15.14
C VAL A 50 -9.67 2.15 -14.70
N PRO A 51 -10.13 1.69 -13.51
CA PRO A 51 -11.40 2.13 -12.95
C PRO A 51 -11.44 3.65 -12.76
N ARG A 52 -12.52 4.32 -13.18
CA ARG A 52 -12.63 5.80 -13.13
C ARG A 52 -12.24 6.40 -11.77
N ARG A 53 -12.73 5.81 -10.66
CA ARG A 53 -12.42 6.26 -9.30
C ARG A 53 -10.92 6.20 -8.97
N ALA A 54 -10.24 5.16 -9.44
CA ALA A 54 -8.79 5.05 -9.28
C ALA A 54 -8.07 6.09 -10.14
N ALA A 55 -8.58 6.33 -11.36
CA ALA A 55 -7.96 7.27 -12.27
C ALA A 55 -7.97 8.70 -11.74
N GLU A 56 -9.13 9.16 -11.24
CA GLU A 56 -9.32 10.50 -10.67
C GLU A 56 -8.55 10.71 -9.35
N LYS A 57 -8.33 9.63 -8.58
CA LYS A 57 -7.68 9.71 -7.27
C LYS A 57 -6.15 9.64 -7.34
N ILE A 58 -5.60 8.89 -8.31
CA ILE A 58 -4.19 8.47 -8.29
C ILE A 58 -3.37 9.09 -9.43
N PHE A 59 -3.97 9.36 -10.59
CA PHE A 59 -3.24 9.95 -11.71
C PHE A 59 -3.38 11.48 -11.71
N PRO A 60 -2.38 12.22 -12.24
CA PRO A 60 -2.51 13.65 -12.48
C PRO A 60 -3.73 13.97 -13.37
N PRO A 61 -4.35 15.16 -13.21
CA PRO A 61 -5.44 15.60 -14.07
C PRO A 61 -5.04 15.64 -15.54
N LEU A 62 -5.93 15.21 -16.43
CA LEU A 62 -5.70 15.30 -17.86
C LEU A 62 -5.80 16.75 -18.34
N VAL A 63 -4.82 17.19 -19.12
CA VAL A 63 -4.89 18.48 -19.83
C VAL A 63 -5.87 18.37 -20.99
N ARG A 64 -6.84 19.29 -21.06
CA ARG A 64 -7.65 19.50 -22.26
C ARG A 64 -6.87 20.43 -23.19
N LEU A 65 -6.44 19.91 -24.33
CA LEU A 65 -5.90 20.68 -25.45
C LEU A 65 -7.05 21.24 -26.29
#